data_AF-A0A7R9TVW1-F1
#
_entry.id   AF-A0A7R9TVW1-F1
#
_cell.length_a   1.000
_cell.length_b   1.000
_cell.length_c   1.000
_cell.angle_alpha   90.00
_cell.angle_beta   90.00
_cell.angle_gamma   90.00
#
_symmetry.space_group_name_H-M   'P 1'
#
loop_
_entity.id
_entity.type
_entity.pdbx_description
1 polymer ?
#
loop_
_entity_poly.entity_id
_entity_poly.type
_entity_poly.pdbx_seq_one_letter_code
_entity_poly.pdbx_strand_id
1 'polypeptide(L)'
;SKRRAPRDDMTPPTAASRIARLNAHLAETPAPAETLRREPCRAAAAKSPDDVVVVSALRTPITRAKRGGLNNTPADDLLATLLKATVTKTGVDVNDIGDVVVGSVLGNSSQRANECRIGMFLAGFPKEVPVRTVNRQCSSGLQACADVAAAIKAGYYSVGVAAGVETMTLNPMKWEGGMNPRVASSSDAQSCLVPMGVTSENVAERWKITREQQDSLAARSHARAAAARATNAAADA
;
A
#
# COMPACT_ATOMS: atom_id res chain seq x y z
N SER A 1 -53.75 37.80 5.69
CA SER A 1 -52.65 37.37 6.58
C SER A 1 -52.66 35.86 6.70
N LYS A 2 -51.92 35.14 5.84
CA LYS A 2 -51.82 33.67 5.88
C LYS A 2 -50.58 33.32 6.73
N ARG A 3 -50.79 32.81 7.95
CA ARG A 3 -49.71 32.38 8.84
C ARG A 3 -48.99 31.18 8.22
N ARG A 4 -47.68 31.32 8.00
CA ARG A 4 -46.77 30.28 7.52
C ARG A 4 -46.53 29.30 8.67
N ALA A 5 -46.68 28.00 8.43
CA ALA A 5 -46.35 26.96 9.40
C ALA A 5 -44.87 27.06 9.83
N PRO A 6 -44.52 26.68 11.08
CA PRO A 6 -43.14 26.68 11.52
C PRO A 6 -42.32 25.74 10.64
N ARG A 7 -41.14 26.20 10.21
CA ARG A 7 -40.15 25.35 9.54
C ARG A 7 -39.66 24.36 10.59
N ASP A 8 -39.80 23.07 10.31
CA ASP A 8 -39.19 22.02 11.12
C ASP A 8 -37.70 22.34 11.34
N ASP A 9 -37.27 22.14 12.57
CA ASP A 9 -35.88 22.24 13.02
C ASP A 9 -34.99 21.38 12.12
N MET A 10 -34.24 22.05 11.24
CA MET A 10 -33.26 21.44 10.33
C MET A 10 -31.92 21.26 11.05
N THR A 11 -31.93 20.65 12.24
CA THR A 11 -30.70 20.12 12.81
C THR A 11 -30.22 19.00 11.88
N PRO A 12 -28.99 19.08 11.33
CA PRO A 12 -28.50 18.04 10.44
C PRO A 12 -28.51 16.70 11.19
N PRO A 13 -28.99 15.61 10.56
CA PRO A 13 -29.14 14.32 11.23
C PRO A 13 -27.83 13.94 11.92
N THR A 14 -27.89 13.40 13.14
CA THR A 14 -26.69 12.96 13.84
C THR A 14 -26.00 11.84 13.05
N ALA A 15 -24.70 11.63 13.27
CA ALA A 15 -24.03 10.47 12.68
C ALA A 15 -24.76 9.16 13.03
N ALA A 16 -25.33 9.07 14.23
CA ALA A 16 -26.13 7.94 14.67
C ALA A 16 -27.40 7.72 13.82
N SER A 17 -28.15 8.77 13.48
CA SER A 17 -29.36 8.60 12.65
C SER A 17 -29.06 8.26 11.19
N ARG A 18 -27.92 8.73 10.65
CA ARG A 18 -27.42 8.29 9.34
C ARG A 18 -27.01 6.81 9.36
N ILE A 19 -26.37 6.35 10.43
CA ILE A 19 -25.96 4.94 10.57
C ILE A 19 -27.17 4.03 10.77
N ALA A 20 -28.19 4.45 11.52
CA ALA A 20 -29.43 3.69 11.64
C ALA A 20 -30.10 3.44 10.28
N ARG A 21 -30.07 4.45 9.39
CA ARG A 21 -30.56 4.31 8.01
C ARG A 21 -29.70 3.34 7.18
N LEU A 22 -28.37 3.42 7.29
CA LEU A 22 -27.47 2.48 6.63
C LEU A 22 -27.71 1.04 7.11
N ASN A 23 -27.80 0.83 8.42
CA ASN A 23 -28.06 -0.49 9.00
C ASN A 23 -29.43 -1.04 8.59
N ALA A 24 -30.44 -0.19 8.47
CA ALA A 24 -31.76 -0.59 7.97
C ALA A 24 -31.73 -1.02 6.49
N HIS A 25 -30.79 -0.53 5.69
CA HIS A 25 -30.60 -0.96 4.30
C HIS A 25 -29.76 -2.25 4.16
N LEU A 26 -28.96 -2.57 5.17
CA LEU A 26 -28.04 -3.71 5.16
C LEU A 26 -28.58 -4.94 5.90
N ALA A 27 -29.78 -4.87 6.45
CA ALA A 27 -30.40 -5.98 7.17
C ALA A 27 -30.93 -7.04 6.21
N GLU A 28 -30.04 -7.89 5.68
CA GLU A 28 -30.38 -9.23 5.15
C GLU A 28 -30.02 -10.32 6.17
N THR A 29 -30.84 -11.39 6.18
CA THR A 29 -30.71 -12.54 7.08
C THR A 29 -29.43 -13.31 6.81
N PRO A 30 -28.62 -13.67 7.83
CA PRO A 30 -27.34 -14.34 7.62
C PRO A 30 -27.53 -15.76 7.08
N ALA A 31 -26.84 -16.09 5.99
CA ALA A 31 -26.59 -17.46 5.56
C ALA A 31 -25.62 -18.16 6.54
N PRO A 32 -25.74 -19.48 6.75
CA PRO A 32 -24.91 -20.20 7.69
C PRO A 32 -23.44 -20.21 7.26
N ALA A 33 -22.54 -20.03 8.24
CA ALA A 33 -21.10 -19.95 8.04
C ALA A 33 -20.51 -21.32 7.69
N GLU A 34 -20.00 -21.47 6.46
CA GLU A 34 -19.20 -22.61 6.06
C GLU A 34 -17.76 -22.45 6.59
N THR A 35 -17.28 -23.46 7.32
CA THR A 35 -15.96 -23.45 7.93
C THR A 35 -14.91 -23.82 6.89
N LEU A 36 -14.28 -22.81 6.27
CA LEU A 36 -13.12 -22.99 5.41
C LEU A 36 -11.95 -23.59 6.20
N ARG A 37 -11.63 -24.85 5.92
CA ARG A 37 -10.44 -25.51 6.46
C ARG A 37 -9.19 -24.99 5.75
N ARG A 38 -8.18 -24.63 6.55
CA ARG A 38 -6.85 -24.26 6.03
C ARG A 38 -6.06 -25.53 5.71
N GLU A 39 -5.90 -25.81 4.44
CA GLU A 39 -4.87 -26.73 3.95
C GLU A 39 -3.48 -26.11 4.18
N PRO A 40 -2.51 -26.87 4.73
CA PRO A 40 -1.15 -26.38 4.85
C PRO A 40 -0.52 -26.17 3.47
N CYS A 41 0.10 -25.01 3.27
CA CYS A 41 0.88 -24.70 2.08
C CYS A 41 2.04 -25.70 1.95
N ARG A 42 1.92 -26.67 1.05
CA ARG A 42 3.00 -27.62 0.73
C ARG A 42 4.15 -26.85 0.08
N ALA A 43 5.34 -26.94 0.69
CA ALA A 43 6.56 -26.38 0.13
C ALA A 43 7.13 -27.25 -1.01
N ALA A 44 7.58 -26.55 -2.05
CA ALA A 44 8.37 -26.97 -3.22
C ALA A 44 7.72 -27.98 -4.17
N ALA A 45 6.74 -27.52 -4.95
CA ALA A 45 6.27 -28.22 -6.15
C ALA A 45 7.31 -28.14 -7.28
N ALA A 46 7.32 -29.14 -8.17
CA ALA A 46 8.06 -29.09 -9.44
C ALA A 46 7.65 -27.84 -10.23
N LYS A 47 8.60 -27.23 -10.96
CA LYS A 47 8.32 -26.07 -11.81
C LYS A 47 7.18 -26.41 -12.78
N SER A 48 6.14 -25.58 -12.78
CA SER A 48 4.98 -25.72 -13.65
C SER A 48 4.98 -24.62 -14.71
N PRO A 49 4.48 -24.88 -15.93
CA PRO A 49 4.14 -23.82 -16.90
C PRO A 49 3.18 -22.77 -16.33
N ASP A 50 2.38 -23.13 -15.31
CA ASP A 50 1.40 -22.24 -14.67
C ASP A 50 1.96 -21.49 -13.45
N ASP A 51 3.28 -21.54 -13.21
CA ASP A 51 3.92 -20.78 -12.15
C ASP A 51 3.93 -19.29 -12.50
N VAL A 52 3.57 -18.45 -11.53
CA VAL A 52 3.78 -17.00 -11.66
C VAL A 52 5.23 -16.69 -11.36
N VAL A 53 5.96 -16.19 -12.34
CA VAL A 53 7.40 -15.92 -12.25
C VAL A 53 7.71 -14.42 -12.18
N VAL A 54 8.80 -14.07 -11.50
CA VAL A 54 9.33 -12.71 -11.49
C VAL A 54 10.39 -12.59 -12.58
N VAL A 55 10.11 -11.75 -13.59
CA VAL A 55 11.02 -11.53 -14.74
C VAL A 55 12.10 -10.49 -14.42
N SER A 56 11.75 -9.47 -13.64
CA SER A 56 12.67 -8.41 -13.22
C SER A 56 12.20 -7.80 -11.90
N ALA A 57 13.17 -7.40 -11.09
CA ALA A 57 12.96 -6.57 -9.91
C ALA A 57 13.99 -5.43 -9.96
N LEU A 58 13.53 -4.21 -9.68
CA LEU A 58 14.35 -3.00 -9.65
C LEU A 58 13.82 -2.08 -8.55
N ARG A 59 14.68 -1.20 -8.06
CA ARG A 59 14.30 -0.14 -7.11
C ARG A 59 15.15 1.11 -7.28
N THR A 60 14.61 2.24 -6.88
CA THR A 60 15.41 3.46 -6.71
C THR A 60 16.34 3.32 -5.49
N PRO A 61 17.39 4.17 -5.39
CA PRO A 61 18.06 4.37 -4.11
C PRO A 61 17.08 4.89 -3.06
N ILE A 62 17.16 4.35 -1.85
CA ILE A 62 16.39 4.88 -0.72
C ILE A 62 17.19 6.05 -0.11
N THR A 63 16.59 7.24 -0.06
CA THR A 63 17.22 8.43 0.55
C THR A 63 16.43 8.91 1.76
N ARG A 64 17.10 9.65 2.66
CA ARG A 64 16.46 10.20 3.86
C ARG A 64 15.36 11.19 3.47
N ALA A 65 14.18 11.07 4.06
CA ALA A 65 13.14 12.09 3.94
C ALA A 65 13.66 13.46 4.40
N LYS A 66 13.13 14.55 3.82
CA LYS A 66 13.45 15.97 4.06
C LYS A 66 14.86 16.42 3.68
N ARG A 67 15.90 15.59 3.85
CA ARG A 67 17.32 15.99 3.67
C ARG A 67 18.12 15.12 2.71
N GLY A 68 17.56 14.03 2.19
CA GLY A 68 18.21 13.14 1.23
C GLY A 68 18.09 13.63 -0.20
N GLY A 69 18.82 12.98 -1.11
CA GLY A 69 18.93 13.41 -2.52
C GLY A 69 17.64 13.32 -3.35
N LEU A 70 16.60 12.62 -2.87
CA LEU A 70 15.29 12.53 -3.53
C LEU A 70 14.19 13.31 -2.77
N ASN A 71 14.56 14.22 -1.85
CA ASN A 71 13.60 14.89 -0.98
C ASN A 71 12.58 15.78 -1.72
N ASN A 72 12.97 16.34 -2.86
CA ASN A 72 12.12 17.18 -3.72
C ASN A 72 11.74 16.47 -5.02
N THR A 73 11.83 15.14 -5.07
CA THR A 73 11.43 14.34 -6.23
C THR A 73 9.96 13.91 -6.08
N PRO A 74 9.09 14.29 -7.03
CA PRO A 74 7.70 13.83 -7.09
C PRO A 74 7.56 12.30 -7.21
N ALA A 75 6.43 11.76 -6.77
CA ALA A 75 6.21 10.32 -6.78
C ALA A 75 6.03 9.74 -8.19
N ASP A 76 5.38 10.49 -9.07
CA ASP A 76 5.23 10.16 -10.49
C ASP A 76 6.57 10.09 -11.21
N ASP A 77 7.53 10.98 -10.93
CA ASP A 77 8.91 10.89 -11.45
C ASP A 77 9.66 9.65 -10.95
N LEU A 78 9.53 9.33 -9.65
CA LEU A 78 10.13 8.13 -9.06
C LEU A 78 9.57 6.86 -9.71
N LEU A 79 8.26 6.81 -9.91
CA LEU A 79 7.57 5.69 -10.54
C LEU A 79 7.93 5.60 -12.04
N ALA A 80 7.88 6.72 -12.77
CA ALA A 80 8.20 6.77 -14.20
C ALA A 80 9.62 6.25 -14.48
N THR A 81 10.57 6.67 -13.65
CA THR A 81 11.97 6.21 -13.74
C THR A 81 12.06 4.69 -13.60
N LEU A 82 11.36 4.10 -12.62
CA LEU A 82 11.38 2.65 -12.40
C LEU A 82 10.67 1.86 -13.48
N LEU A 83 9.50 2.33 -13.92
CA LEU A 83 8.74 1.69 -14.98
C LEU A 83 9.52 1.67 -16.29
N LYS A 84 10.11 2.82 -16.67
CA LYS A 84 10.94 2.93 -17.86
C LYS A 84 12.17 2.01 -17.79
N ALA A 85 12.88 2.00 -16.66
CA ALA A 85 14.03 1.13 -16.46
C ALA A 85 13.65 -0.36 -16.51
N THR A 86 12.48 -0.72 -15.98
CA THR A 86 11.97 -2.11 -16.00
C THR A 86 11.66 -2.55 -17.43
N VAL A 87 10.96 -1.72 -18.21
CA VAL A 87 10.67 -1.99 -19.62
C VAL A 87 11.96 -2.08 -20.43
N THR A 88 12.90 -1.14 -20.24
CA THR A 88 14.21 -1.18 -20.93
C THR A 88 15.03 -2.43 -20.57
N LYS A 89 15.04 -2.86 -19.30
CA LYS A 89 15.79 -4.04 -18.85
C LYS A 89 15.19 -5.35 -19.36
N THR A 90 13.87 -5.42 -19.47
CA THR A 90 13.16 -6.65 -19.85
C THR A 90 12.89 -6.77 -21.35
N GLY A 91 12.79 -5.65 -22.07
CA GLY A 91 12.38 -5.63 -23.47
C GLY A 91 10.91 -6.02 -23.69
N VAL A 92 10.09 -6.06 -22.63
CA VAL A 92 8.67 -6.39 -22.73
C VAL A 92 7.94 -5.33 -23.56
N ASP A 93 7.03 -5.75 -24.44
CA ASP A 93 6.12 -4.81 -25.09
C ASP A 93 5.14 -4.27 -24.03
N VAL A 94 5.09 -2.95 -23.89
CA VAL A 94 4.18 -2.30 -22.94
C VAL A 94 2.72 -2.59 -23.24
N ASN A 95 2.39 -2.96 -24.48
CA ASN A 95 1.03 -3.35 -24.87
C ASN A 95 0.61 -4.73 -24.32
N ASP A 96 1.57 -5.58 -23.93
CA ASP A 96 1.30 -6.90 -23.34
C ASP A 96 0.99 -6.83 -21.83
N ILE A 97 1.20 -5.66 -21.20
CA ILE A 97 0.98 -5.47 -19.77
C ILE A 97 -0.53 -5.30 -19.52
N GLY A 98 -1.13 -6.26 -18.82
CA GLY A 98 -2.56 -6.25 -18.53
C GLY A 98 -2.98 -5.37 -17.36
N ASP A 99 -2.08 -5.14 -16.39
CA ASP A 99 -2.35 -4.26 -15.23
C ASP A 99 -1.06 -3.76 -14.58
N VAL A 100 -1.14 -2.57 -13.99
CA VAL A 100 -0.08 -1.98 -13.15
C VAL A 100 -0.66 -1.68 -11.77
N VAL A 101 -0.10 -2.33 -10.76
CA VAL A 101 -0.56 -2.22 -9.37
C VAL A 101 0.52 -1.52 -8.55
N VAL A 102 0.18 -0.36 -7.98
CA VAL A 102 1.14 0.47 -7.25
C VAL A 102 0.78 0.55 -5.78
N GLY A 103 1.63 -0.03 -4.92
CA GLY A 103 1.52 0.12 -3.49
C GLY A 103 1.93 1.52 -3.01
N SER A 104 1.05 2.21 -2.28
CA SER A 104 1.38 3.51 -1.67
C SER A 104 0.51 3.78 -0.44
N VAL A 105 0.96 4.64 0.48
CA VAL A 105 0.29 4.87 1.76
C VAL A 105 -0.06 6.35 1.96
N LEU A 106 0.92 7.24 1.90
CA LEU A 106 0.75 8.62 2.39
C LEU A 106 0.14 9.58 1.37
N GLY A 107 0.20 9.26 0.08
CA GLY A 107 -0.41 10.10 -0.94
C GLY A 107 -1.93 10.10 -0.81
N ASN A 108 -2.55 11.28 -0.95
CA ASN A 108 -4.01 11.39 -0.98
C ASN A 108 -4.57 10.40 -2.03
N SER A 109 -5.56 9.60 -1.65
CA SER A 109 -6.11 8.50 -2.46
C SER A 109 -6.27 8.86 -3.95
N SER A 110 -7.11 9.85 -4.28
CA SER A 110 -7.41 10.19 -5.68
C SER A 110 -6.21 10.85 -6.37
N GLN A 111 -5.43 11.64 -5.65
CA GLN A 111 -4.22 12.25 -6.16
C GLN A 111 -3.17 11.18 -6.51
N ARG A 112 -2.95 10.19 -5.63
CA ARG A 112 -1.96 9.13 -5.83
C ARG A 112 -2.31 8.27 -7.04
N ALA A 113 -3.59 7.99 -7.26
CA ALA A 113 -4.03 7.29 -8.47
C ALA A 113 -3.67 8.07 -9.75
N ASN A 114 -3.89 9.40 -9.74
CA ASN A 114 -3.51 10.27 -10.85
C ASN A 114 -1.99 10.38 -11.04
N GLU A 115 -1.22 10.52 -9.96
CA GLU A 115 0.26 10.52 -10.03
C GLU A 115 0.80 9.21 -10.59
N CYS A 116 0.25 8.06 -10.19
CA CYS A 116 0.65 6.78 -10.76
C CYS A 116 0.33 6.71 -12.27
N ARG A 117 -0.82 7.25 -12.68
CA ARG A 117 -1.22 7.33 -14.08
C ARG A 117 -0.31 8.27 -14.90
N ILE A 118 0.04 9.42 -14.33
CA ILE A 118 0.99 10.36 -14.94
C ILE A 118 2.35 9.70 -15.09
N GLY A 119 2.86 9.06 -14.03
CA GLY A 119 4.14 8.35 -14.06
C GLY A 119 4.20 7.26 -15.12
N MET A 120 3.10 6.53 -15.35
CA MET A 120 3.00 5.57 -16.46
C MET A 120 3.12 6.24 -17.83
N PHE A 121 2.42 7.35 -18.06
CA PHE A 121 2.52 8.08 -19.32
C PHE A 121 3.91 8.67 -19.54
N LEU A 122 4.55 9.19 -18.49
CA LEU A 122 5.93 9.65 -18.54
C LEU A 122 6.93 8.51 -18.82
N ALA A 123 6.59 7.27 -18.43
CA ALA A 123 7.35 6.07 -18.76
C ALA A 123 7.07 5.51 -20.17
N GLY A 124 6.11 6.09 -20.91
CA GLY A 124 5.76 5.65 -22.27
C GLY A 124 4.70 4.55 -22.35
N PHE A 125 3.96 4.28 -21.28
CA PHE A 125 2.85 3.33 -21.31
C PHE A 125 1.66 3.90 -22.10
N PRO A 126 0.93 3.06 -22.86
CA PRO A 126 -0.23 3.49 -23.62
C PRO A 126 -1.45 3.66 -22.69
N LYS A 127 -2.50 4.35 -23.16
CA LYS A 127 -3.72 4.61 -22.36
C LYS A 127 -4.55 3.35 -22.11
N GLU A 128 -4.33 2.31 -22.90
CA GLU A 128 -5.01 1.02 -22.82
C GLU A 128 -4.59 0.22 -21.59
N VAL A 129 -3.35 0.39 -21.10
CA VAL A 129 -2.86 -0.32 -19.90
C VAL A 129 -3.43 0.36 -18.65
N PRO A 130 -4.20 -0.35 -17.80
CA PRO A 130 -4.79 0.23 -16.60
C PRO A 130 -3.74 0.42 -15.49
N VAL A 131 -4.10 1.25 -14.52
CA VAL A 131 -3.34 1.41 -13.27
C VAL A 131 -4.28 1.46 -12.09
N ARG A 132 -3.87 0.85 -10.99
CA ARG A 132 -4.55 0.96 -9.72
C ARG A 132 -3.56 1.08 -8.58
N THR A 133 -4.01 1.69 -7.50
CA THR A 133 -3.24 1.83 -6.26
C THR A 133 -3.79 0.89 -5.20
N VAL A 134 -2.90 0.41 -4.33
CA VAL A 134 -3.28 -0.41 -3.17
C VAL A 134 -2.66 0.17 -1.92
N ASN A 135 -3.47 0.30 -0.87
CA ASN A 135 -3.02 0.73 0.45
C ASN A 135 -3.28 -0.39 1.47
N ARG A 136 -2.22 -1.13 1.78
CA ARG A 136 -2.14 -2.07 2.89
C ARG A 136 -1.01 -1.68 3.85
N GLN A 137 -0.90 -0.38 4.13
CA GLN A 137 0.11 0.20 5.02
C GLN A 137 1.52 -0.23 4.61
N CYS A 138 2.39 -0.58 5.56
CA CYS A 138 3.77 -1.00 5.29
C CYS A 138 3.89 -2.22 4.35
N SER A 139 2.79 -2.93 4.06
CA SER A 139 2.76 -4.07 3.14
C SER A 139 2.24 -3.75 1.74
N SER A 140 1.90 -2.49 1.42
CA SER A 140 1.29 -2.11 0.13
C SER A 140 2.08 -2.60 -1.10
N GLY A 141 3.42 -2.51 -1.08
CA GLY A 141 4.24 -3.01 -2.20
C GLY A 141 4.17 -4.52 -2.37
N LEU A 142 4.15 -5.27 -1.26
CA LEU A 142 4.00 -6.74 -1.31
C LEU A 142 2.56 -7.14 -1.68
N GLN A 143 1.57 -6.37 -1.26
CA GLN A 143 0.19 -6.57 -1.66
C GLN A 143 0.02 -6.36 -3.16
N ALA A 144 0.71 -5.37 -3.76
CA ALA A 144 0.73 -5.20 -5.21
C ALA A 144 1.26 -6.44 -5.93
N CYS A 145 2.35 -7.04 -5.44
CA CYS A 145 2.86 -8.31 -5.98
C CYS A 145 1.84 -9.44 -5.86
N ALA A 146 1.18 -9.56 -4.70
CA ALA A 146 0.17 -10.59 -4.46
C ALA A 146 -1.04 -10.43 -5.38
N ASP A 147 -1.51 -9.19 -5.60
CA ASP A 147 -2.67 -8.95 -6.45
C ASP A 147 -2.36 -9.23 -7.93
N VAL A 148 -1.17 -8.84 -8.42
CA VAL A 148 -0.72 -9.16 -9.78
C VAL A 148 -0.60 -10.67 -9.96
N ALA A 149 0.03 -11.36 -9.01
CA ALA A 149 0.17 -12.80 -9.09
C ALA A 149 -1.19 -13.52 -9.07
N ALA A 150 -2.13 -13.06 -8.24
CA ALA A 150 -3.48 -13.61 -8.19
C ALA A 150 -4.23 -13.41 -9.52
N ALA A 151 -4.12 -12.24 -10.14
CA ALA A 151 -4.78 -11.95 -11.41
C ALA A 151 -4.17 -12.73 -12.59
N ILE A 152 -2.84 -12.92 -12.61
CA ILE A 152 -2.18 -13.81 -13.59
C ILE A 152 -2.67 -15.24 -13.38
N LYS A 153 -2.68 -15.72 -12.13
CA LYS A 153 -3.13 -17.08 -11.81
C LYS A 153 -4.61 -17.31 -12.14
N ALA A 154 -5.43 -16.27 -12.06
CA ALA A 154 -6.85 -16.29 -12.44
C ALA A 154 -7.08 -16.18 -13.96
N GLY A 155 -6.04 -15.91 -14.76
CA GLY A 155 -6.15 -15.80 -16.22
C GLY A 155 -6.72 -14.47 -16.71
N TYR A 156 -6.70 -13.40 -15.91
CA TYR A 156 -7.15 -12.07 -16.36
C TYR A 156 -6.17 -11.40 -17.31
N TYR A 157 -4.88 -11.69 -17.17
CA TYR A 157 -3.80 -11.28 -18.05
C TYR A 157 -2.56 -12.14 -17.82
N SER A 158 -1.63 -12.16 -18.77
CA SER A 158 -0.40 -12.97 -18.68
C SER A 158 0.80 -12.21 -18.11
N VAL A 159 0.79 -10.88 -18.18
CA VAL A 159 1.87 -10.00 -17.72
C VAL A 159 1.28 -8.84 -16.92
N GLY A 160 1.87 -8.54 -15.78
CA GLY A 160 1.50 -7.39 -14.96
C GLY A 160 2.69 -6.80 -14.23
N VAL A 161 2.59 -5.54 -13.83
CA VAL A 161 3.63 -4.84 -13.08
C VAL A 161 3.17 -4.59 -11.66
N ALA A 162 3.92 -5.11 -10.69
CA ALA A 162 3.78 -4.75 -9.29
C ALA A 162 4.85 -3.72 -8.92
N ALA A 163 4.43 -2.58 -8.40
CA ALA A 163 5.30 -1.49 -8.00
C ALA A 163 4.95 -0.97 -6.60
N GLY A 164 5.84 -0.15 -6.05
CA GLY A 164 5.59 0.61 -4.83
C GLY A 164 6.25 1.97 -4.92
N VAL A 165 5.56 3.01 -4.45
CA VAL A 165 6.09 4.37 -4.45
C VAL A 165 5.68 5.12 -3.19
N GLU A 166 6.64 5.84 -2.61
CA GLU A 166 6.38 6.73 -1.48
C GLU A 166 7.35 7.91 -1.47
N THR A 167 6.83 9.08 -1.10
CA THR A 167 7.66 10.25 -0.76
C THR A 167 7.15 10.85 0.53
N MET A 168 7.89 10.60 1.61
CA MET A 168 7.54 11.08 2.96
C MET A 168 7.93 12.55 3.18
N THR A 169 8.65 13.17 2.24
CA THR A 169 8.94 14.61 2.29
C THR A 169 7.74 15.40 1.81
N LEU A 170 7.19 15.01 0.65
CA LEU A 170 6.09 15.72 0.00
C LEU A 170 4.72 15.29 0.53
N ASN A 171 4.61 14.06 1.07
CA ASN A 171 3.40 13.59 1.75
C ASN A 171 3.67 13.49 3.26
N PRO A 172 3.12 14.38 4.09
CA PRO A 172 3.30 14.31 5.53
C PRO A 172 2.67 13.03 6.08
N MET A 173 3.27 12.43 7.12
CA MET A 173 2.65 11.37 7.91
C MET A 173 1.50 11.93 8.76
N LYS A 174 0.44 12.36 8.09
CA LYS A 174 -0.75 12.91 8.70
C LYS A 174 -1.97 12.33 8.01
N TRP A 175 -2.94 11.94 8.82
CA TRP A 175 -4.26 11.57 8.33
C TRP A 175 -4.95 12.78 7.70
N GLU A 176 -5.39 12.66 6.46
CA GLU A 176 -6.22 13.68 5.82
C GLU A 176 -7.69 13.52 6.24
N GLY A 177 -8.35 14.63 6.53
CA GLY A 177 -9.74 14.65 7.01
C GLY A 177 -9.89 14.43 8.52
N GLY A 178 -11.15 14.40 8.97
CA GLY A 178 -11.52 14.20 10.37
C GLY A 178 -11.62 12.72 10.74
N MET A 179 -11.34 12.41 12.00
CA MET A 179 -11.55 11.08 12.55
C MET A 179 -13.04 10.86 12.84
N ASN A 180 -13.50 9.61 12.76
CA ASN A 180 -14.86 9.28 13.18
C ASN A 180 -15.03 9.64 14.67
N PRO A 181 -16.03 10.48 15.06
CA PRO A 181 -16.18 10.94 16.44
C PRO A 181 -16.48 9.80 17.42
N ARG A 182 -16.88 8.62 16.92
CA ARG A 182 -17.14 7.43 17.73
C ARG A 182 -15.93 6.55 17.93
N VAL A 183 -14.72 6.92 17.49
CA VAL A 183 -13.53 6.08 17.73
C VAL A 183 -13.36 5.78 19.23
N ALA A 184 -13.65 6.75 20.10
CA ALA A 184 -13.59 6.56 21.55
C ALA A 184 -14.58 5.50 22.10
N SER A 185 -15.58 5.06 21.34
CA SER A 185 -16.52 4.03 21.78
C SER A 185 -16.04 2.60 21.52
N SER A 186 -14.83 2.40 20.99
CA SER A 186 -14.25 1.07 20.74
C SER A 186 -12.74 1.08 21.02
N SER A 187 -12.29 0.22 21.93
CA SER A 187 -10.87 0.05 22.24
C SER A 187 -10.05 -0.33 21.00
N ASP A 188 -10.62 -1.18 20.14
CA ASP A 188 -9.96 -1.63 18.91
C ASP A 188 -9.82 -0.48 17.92
N ALA A 189 -10.86 0.36 17.77
CA ALA A 189 -10.78 1.55 16.94
C ALA A 189 -9.75 2.55 17.47
N GLN A 190 -9.63 2.72 18.79
CA GLN A 190 -8.60 3.55 19.40
C GLN A 190 -7.19 2.99 19.18
N SER A 191 -7.04 1.66 19.16
CA SER A 191 -5.74 1.00 18.95
C SER A 191 -5.12 1.35 17.60
N CYS A 192 -5.94 1.61 16.57
CA CYS A 192 -5.48 2.08 15.25
C CYS A 192 -4.78 3.44 15.28
N LEU A 193 -4.94 4.21 16.36
CA LEU A 193 -4.35 5.55 16.52
C LEU A 193 -3.01 5.51 17.26
N VAL A 194 -2.64 4.36 17.82
CA VAL A 194 -1.39 4.24 18.58
C VAL A 194 -0.21 4.45 17.62
N PRO A 195 0.69 5.41 17.89
CA PRO A 195 1.85 5.62 17.05
C PRO A 195 2.69 4.36 16.93
N MET A 196 3.20 4.08 15.74
CA MET A 196 3.94 2.83 15.48
C MET A 196 5.17 2.68 16.39
N GLY A 197 5.85 3.77 16.75
CA GLY A 197 6.93 3.73 17.73
C GLY A 197 6.46 3.24 19.10
N VAL A 198 5.30 3.67 19.58
CA VAL A 198 4.71 3.20 20.86
C VAL A 198 4.36 1.73 20.78
N THR A 199 3.84 1.25 19.65
CA THR A 199 3.59 -0.19 19.48
C THR A 199 4.89 -1.01 19.55
N SER A 200 6.02 -0.46 19.07
CA SER A 200 7.33 -1.10 19.19
C SER A 200 7.81 -1.15 20.64
N GLU A 201 7.61 -0.07 21.41
CA GLU A 201 7.91 -0.05 22.85
C GLU A 201 7.06 -1.09 23.61
N ASN A 202 5.77 -1.19 23.29
CA ASN A 202 4.89 -2.19 23.90
C ASN A 202 5.37 -3.63 23.62
N VAL A 203 5.86 -3.91 22.40
CA VAL A 203 6.47 -5.20 22.05
C VAL A 203 7.75 -5.42 22.86
N ALA A 204 8.64 -4.43 22.94
CA ALA A 204 9.88 -4.53 23.68
C ALA A 204 9.65 -4.79 25.17
N GLU A 205 8.72 -4.06 25.80
CA GLU A 205 8.38 -4.22 27.21
C GLU A 205 7.75 -5.58 27.50
N ARG A 206 6.81 -6.02 26.66
CA ARG A 206 6.09 -7.29 26.84
C ARG A 206 7.02 -8.49 26.71
N TRP A 207 7.90 -8.46 25.72
CA TRP A 207 8.82 -9.56 25.42
C TRP A 207 10.23 -9.38 25.98
N LYS A 208 10.41 -8.38 26.85
CA LYS A 208 11.68 -8.09 27.56
C LYS A 208 12.87 -7.92 26.61
N ILE A 209 12.67 -7.24 25.50
CA ILE A 209 13.72 -6.94 24.51
C ILE A 209 14.54 -5.76 25.03
N THR A 210 15.79 -6.02 25.42
CA THR A 210 16.64 -5.00 26.03
C THR A 210 17.10 -3.96 25.01
N ARG A 211 17.44 -2.76 25.50
CA ARG A 211 18.02 -1.71 24.66
C ARG A 211 19.31 -2.18 23.96
N GLU A 212 20.13 -2.95 24.66
CA GLU A 212 21.37 -3.51 24.09
C GLU A 212 21.09 -4.47 22.93
N GLN A 213 20.04 -5.30 23.02
CA GLN A 213 19.63 -6.17 21.91
C GLN A 213 19.17 -5.35 20.68
N GLN A 214 18.40 -4.28 20.92
CA GLN A 214 17.94 -3.38 19.86
C GLN A 214 19.12 -2.68 19.17
N ASP A 215 20.04 -2.11 19.96
CA ASP A 215 21.22 -1.40 19.45
C ASP A 215 22.17 -2.36 18.71
N SER A 216 22.37 -3.57 19.23
CA SER A 216 23.17 -4.61 18.58
C SER A 216 22.58 -5.04 17.23
N LEU A 217 21.25 -5.17 17.13
CA LEU A 217 20.59 -5.44 15.85
C LEU A 217 20.77 -4.28 14.87
N ALA A 218 20.56 -3.04 15.32
CA ALA A 218 20.72 -1.84 14.50
C ALA A 218 22.16 -1.71 13.97
N ALA A 219 23.17 -1.86 14.84
CA ALA A 219 24.58 -1.81 14.45
C ALA A 219 24.94 -2.88 13.41
N ARG A 220 24.48 -4.13 13.61
CA ARG A 220 24.68 -5.21 12.63
C ARG A 220 23.99 -4.92 11.30
N SER A 221 22.79 -4.34 11.32
CA SER A 221 22.07 -3.92 10.10
C SER A 221 22.88 -2.88 9.31
N HIS A 222 23.38 -1.85 9.98
CA HIS A 222 24.21 -0.82 9.36
C HIS A 222 25.53 -1.37 8.80
N ALA A 223 26.20 -2.25 9.54
CA ALA A 223 27.43 -2.90 9.10
C ALA A 223 27.22 -3.74 7.82
N ARG A 224 26.15 -4.56 7.78
CA ARG A 224 25.79 -5.35 6.60
C ARG A 224 25.47 -4.48 5.39
N ALA A 225 24.69 -3.42 5.59
CA ALA A 225 24.37 -2.48 4.51
C ALA A 225 25.62 -1.77 3.97
N ALA A 226 26.57 -1.42 4.83
CA ALA A 226 27.84 -0.84 4.41
C ALA A 226 28.70 -1.82 3.62
N ALA A 227 28.83 -3.08 4.09
CA ALA A 227 29.56 -4.13 3.39
C ALA A 227 28.98 -4.42 2.01
N ALA A 228 27.65 -4.58 1.90
CA ALA A 228 26.98 -4.84 0.63
C ALA A 228 27.13 -3.70 -0.39
N ARG A 229 27.19 -2.43 0.08
CA ARG A 229 27.49 -1.28 -0.78
C ARG A 229 28.94 -1.29 -1.27
N ALA A 230 29.89 -1.68 -0.44
CA ALA A 230 31.31 -1.73 -0.81
C ALA A 230 31.60 -2.80 -1.89
N THR A 231 30.86 -3.91 -1.88
CA THR A 231 31.02 -5.00 -2.87
C THR A 231 30.10 -4.86 -4.09
N ASN A 232 29.38 -3.75 -4.22
CA ASN A 232 28.38 -3.50 -5.26
C ASN A 232 27.27 -4.57 -5.36
N ALA A 233 27.07 -5.40 -4.33
CA ALA A 233 26.05 -6.45 -4.33
C ALA A 233 24.61 -5.90 -4.43
N ALA A 234 24.44 -4.59 -4.19
CA ALA A 234 23.18 -3.88 -4.32
C ALA A 234 22.93 -3.26 -5.72
N ALA A 235 23.86 -3.38 -6.68
CA ALA A 235 23.70 -2.89 -8.05
C ALA A 235 23.11 -3.92 -9.01
N ASP A 236 23.23 -5.22 -8.70
CA ASP A 236 22.71 -6.33 -9.51
C ASP A 236 21.30 -6.80 -9.07
N ALA A 237 20.70 -6.13 -8.06
CA ALA A 237 19.41 -6.47 -7.45
C ALA A 237 18.30 -5.46 -7.77
#